data_AF-X0KKZ0-F1
#
_entry.id   AF-X0KKZ0-F1
#
_cell.length_a   1.000
_cell.length_b   1.000
_cell.length_c   1.000
_cell.angle_alpha   90.00
_cell.angle_beta   90.00
_cell.angle_gamma   90.00
#
_symmetry.space_group_name_H-M   'P 1'
#
loop_
_entity.id
_entity.type
_entity.pdbx_description
1 polymer ?
#
loop_
_entity_poly.entity_id
_entity_poly.type
_entity_poly.pdbx_seq_one_letter_code
_entity_poly.pdbx_strand_id
1 'polypeptide(L)' 'MAKKAKARLVHARLVSMAMTGFFYTFKRPRTAPMMSMLKYDPIVRKKVLFLETKKRK' A
#
# COMPACT_ATOMS: atom_id res chain seq x y z
N MET A 1 -3.48 -2.67 34.05
CA MET A 1 -3.92 -2.04 32.78
C MET A 1 -3.43 -2.90 31.60
N ALA A 2 -4.30 -3.68 30.95
CA ALA A 2 -3.88 -4.55 29.84
C ALA A 2 -3.55 -3.72 28.59
N LYS A 3 -2.36 -3.93 28.01
CA LYS A 3 -1.90 -3.22 26.82
C LYS A 3 -2.72 -3.70 25.61
N LYS A 4 -3.47 -2.78 24.98
CA LYS A 4 -4.33 -3.08 23.82
C LYS A 4 -3.53 -3.78 22.71
N ALA A 5 -3.96 -4.99 22.34
CA ALA A 5 -3.34 -5.75 21.26
C ALA A 5 -3.49 -4.99 19.93
N LYS A 6 -2.40 -4.89 19.16
CA LYS A 6 -2.45 -4.24 17.84
C LYS A 6 -3.11 -5.20 16.84
N ALA A 7 -3.90 -4.65 15.91
CA ALA A 7 -4.56 -5.45 14.86
C ALA A 7 -3.55 -6.27 14.02
N ARG A 8 -3.97 -7.48 13.62
CA ARG A 8 -3.21 -8.42 12.77
C ARG A 8 -3.00 -7.89 11.35
N LEU A 9 -4.01 -7.22 10.81
CA LEU A 9 -4.00 -6.63 9.47
C LEU A 9 -3.68 -5.13 9.54
N VAL A 10 -2.91 -4.65 8.57
CA VAL A 10 -2.60 -3.23 8.36
C VAL A 10 -3.17 -2.76 7.02
N HIS A 11 -3.66 -1.53 7.01
CA HIS A 11 -4.02 -0.83 5.77
C HIS A 11 -2.74 -0.30 5.11
N ALA A 12 -2.46 -0.80 3.92
CA ALA A 12 -1.35 -0.40 3.06
C ALA A 12 -1.85 0.53 1.95
N ARG A 13 -1.06 1.55 1.63
CA ARG A 13 -1.26 2.41 0.45
C ARG A 13 -0.18 2.09 -0.57
N LEU A 14 -0.61 1.56 -1.71
CA LEU A 14 0.21 1.26 -2.87
C LEU A 14 0.18 2.48 -3.79
N VAL A 15 1.29 3.19 -3.90
CA VAL A 15 1.42 4.43 -4.67
C VAL A 15 1.99 4.11 -6.05
N SER A 16 1.44 4.76 -7.08
CA SER A 16 1.92 4.64 -8.45
C SER A 16 3.34 5.17 -8.60
N MET A 17 4.23 4.39 -9.21
CA MET A 17 5.60 4.81 -9.53
C MET A 17 5.68 5.75 -10.74
N ALA A 18 4.56 6.01 -11.41
CA ALA A 18 4.49 7.02 -12.47
C ALA A 18 4.33 8.46 -11.93
N MET A 19 4.50 8.67 -10.61
CA MET A 19 4.44 9.99 -9.94
C MET A 19 3.14 10.77 -10.18
N THR A 20 2.04 10.07 -10.48
CA THR A 20 0.72 10.69 -10.71
C THR A 20 -0.04 11.03 -9.43
N GLY A 21 0.41 10.52 -8.29
CA GLY A 21 -0.30 10.62 -7.01
C GLY A 21 -1.45 9.63 -6.84
N PHE A 22 -1.78 8.82 -7.86
CA PHE A 22 -2.78 7.77 -7.73
C PHE A 22 -2.30 6.64 -6.82
N PHE A 23 -3.20 6.09 -6.00
CA PHE A 23 -2.89 5.00 -5.11
C PHE A 23 -4.06 4.03 -4.94
N TYR A 24 -3.72 2.77 -4.63
CA TYR A 24 -4.66 1.77 -4.18
C TYR A 24 -4.55 1.55 -2.67
N THR A 25 -5.66 1.21 -2.04
CA THR A 25 -5.70 0.76 -0.65
C THR A 25 -5.85 -0.75 -0.57
N PHE A 26 -5.02 -1.38 0.24
CA PHE A 26 -5.06 -2.83 0.47
C PHE A 26 -4.95 -3.15 1.96
N LYS A 27 -5.36 -4.37 2.33
CA LYS A 27 -5.11 -4.94 3.65
C LYS A 27 -4.04 -6.02 3.52
N ARG A 28 -3.02 -5.98 4.37
CA ARG A 28 -2.02 -7.05 4.47
C ARG A 28 -1.74 -7.44 5.93
N PRO A 29 -1.26 -8.66 6.21
CA PRO A 29 -0.73 -9.00 7.53
C PRO A 29 0.47 -8.13 7.89
N ARG A 30 0.61 -7.71 9.15
CA ARG A 30 1.73 -6.86 9.58
C ARG A 30 3.10 -7.54 9.46
N THR A 31 3.13 -8.87 9.55
CA THR A 31 4.35 -9.68 9.44
C THR A 31 4.80 -9.92 8.00
N ALA A 32 3.96 -9.61 7.01
CA ALA A 32 4.29 -9.81 5.60
C ALA A 32 5.31 -8.76 5.10
N PRO A 33 6.08 -9.06 4.03
CA PRO A 33 6.93 -8.08 3.35
C PRO A 33 6.09 -7.00 2.65
N MET A 34 6.74 -5.89 2.28
CA MET A 34 6.09 -4.77 1.59
C MET A 34 5.54 -5.20 0.23
N MET A 35 4.39 -4.66 -0.12
CA MET A 35 3.68 -5.06 -1.33
C MET A 35 4.18 -4.28 -2.55
N SER A 36 4.38 -4.99 -3.66
CA SER A 36 4.62 -4.43 -4.99
C SER A 36 3.70 -5.10 -6.00
N MET A 37 3.01 -4.32 -6.83
CA MET A 37 2.05 -4.86 -7.81
C MET A 37 2.09 -4.08 -9.11
N LEU A 38 1.97 -4.77 -10.24
CA LEU A 38 1.70 -4.14 -11.54
C LEU A 38 0.19 -3.96 -11.70
N LYS A 39 -0.26 -2.70 -11.73
CA LYS A 39 -1.68 -2.34 -11.85
C LYS A 39 -1.88 -1.19 -12.82
N TYR A 40 -3.12 -1.02 -13.26
CA TYR A 40 -3.50 0.10 -14.11
C TYR A 40 -3.52 1.41 -13.31
N ASP A 41 -2.88 2.44 -13.85
CA ASP A 41 -3.02 3.82 -13.37
C ASP A 41 -3.98 4.57 -14.31
N PRO A 42 -5.14 5.06 -13.82
CA PRO A 42 -6.12 5.75 -14.66
C PRO A 42 -5.65 7.11 -15.16
N ILE A 43 -4.62 7.70 -14.54
CA ILE A 43 -4.08 9.01 -14.94
C ILE A 43 -3.16 8.84 -16.16
N VAL A 44 -2.24 7.86 -16.13
CA VAL A 44 -1.35 7.57 -17.28
C VAL A 44 -2.03 6.68 -18.32
N ARG A 45 -3.11 5.99 -17.95
CA ARG A 45 -3.82 4.99 -18.75
C ARG A 45 -2.96 3.80 -19.17
N LYS A 46 -2.05 3.38 -18.30
CA LYS A 46 -1.13 2.25 -18.52
C LYS A 46 -0.98 1.39 -17.28
N LYS A 47 -0.52 0.15 -17.46
CA LYS A 47 -0.09 -0.70 -16.33
C LYS A 47 1.28 -0.23 -15.87
N VAL A 48 1.38 0.15 -14.59
CA VAL A 48 2.59 0.66 -13.96
C VAL A 48 2.84 -0.07 -12.66
N LEU A 49 4.07 0.02 -12.16
CA LEU A 49 4.45 -0.53 -10.88
C LEU A 49 3.86 0.33 -9.76
N PHE A 50 3.23 -0.32 -8.79
CA PHE A 50 2.77 0.28 -7.55
C PHE A 50 3.59 -0.29 -6.39
N LEU A 51 4.10 0.59 -5.51
CA LEU A 51 4.84 0.20 -4.32
C LEU A 51 4.14 0.66 -3.06
N GLU A 52 4.16 -0.19 -2.03
CA GLU A 52 3.62 0.18 -0.73
C GLU A 52 4.45 1.28 -0.09
N THR A 53 3.78 2.32 0.39
CA THR A 53 4.40 3.36 1.20
C THR A 53 4.31 3.01 2.68
N LYS A 54 5.45 3.11 3.39
CA LYS A 54 5.44 3.05 4.85
C LYS A 54 4.65 4.24 5.37
N LYS A 55 3.63 3.98 6.17
CA LYS A 55 2.93 5.02 6.92
C LYS A 55 3.97 5.76 7.77
N ARG A 56 4.25 7.03 7.47
CA ARG A 56 5.03 7.89 8.36
C ARG A 56 4.28 7.98 9.69
N LYS A 57 5.03 7.76 10.77
CA LYS A 57 4.53 7.63 12.13
C LYS A 57 4.14 8.98 12.69
#